data_AF-A0A4U9HXL5-F1
#
_entry.id   AF-A0A4U9HXL5-F1
#
_cell.length_a   1.000
_cell.length_b   1.000
_cell.length_c   1.000
_cell.angle_alpha   90.00
_cell.angle_beta   90.00
_cell.angle_gamma   90.00
#
_symmetry.space_group_name_H-M   'P 1'
#
loop_
_entity.id
_entity.type
_entity.pdbx_description
1 polymer ?
#
loop_
_entity_poly.entity_id
_entity_poly.type
_entity_poly.pdbx_seq_one_letter_code
_entity_poly.pdbx_strand_id
1 'polypeptide(L)'
;MMESVALPGGGGVKAAVRDYRVAVKTGTAKKIDDRGNYVDKYVAYTAGVAPASRPVFALAVVINDPQNGAYYGGAVSAPVFSQIMGDVLRIENIKPDGLPADSSHLIVMR
;
A
#
# COMPACT_ATOMS: atom_id res chain seq x y z
N MET A 1 11.99 8.63 1.05
CA MET A 1 11.64 8.42 2.48
C MET A 1 10.45 7.48 2.62
N MET A 2 9.26 7.78 2.10
CA MET A 2 8.07 6.90 2.26
C MET A 2 8.10 5.60 1.44
N GLU A 3 8.89 5.53 0.37
CA GLU A 3 9.04 4.30 -0.43
C GLU A 3 9.64 3.14 0.38
N SER A 4 10.50 3.42 1.36
CA SER A 4 11.14 2.38 2.17
C SER A 4 10.14 1.54 2.97
N VAL A 5 8.92 2.04 3.19
CA VAL A 5 7.87 1.30 3.91
C VAL A 5 7.40 0.08 3.11
N ALA A 6 7.39 0.16 1.78
CA ALA A 6 7.00 -0.93 0.89
C ALA A 6 8.18 -1.79 0.41
N LEU A 7 9.42 -1.36 0.66
CA LEU A 7 10.63 -2.10 0.30
C LEU A 7 11.03 -3.11 1.38
N PRO A 8 11.93 -4.09 1.08
CA PRO A 8 12.44 -5.02 2.09
C PRO A 8 12.95 -4.31 3.35
N GLY A 9 12.54 -4.80 4.52
CA GLY A 9 12.82 -4.17 5.82
C GLY A 9 11.76 -3.13 6.26
N GLY A 10 10.83 -2.75 5.39
CA GLY A 10 9.72 -1.84 5.71
C GLY A 10 8.54 -2.51 6.43
N GLY A 11 7.78 -1.75 7.21
CA GLY A 11 6.59 -2.23 7.93
C GLY A 11 5.33 -2.42 7.06
N GLY A 12 5.44 -2.24 5.74
CA GLY A 12 4.32 -2.29 4.80
C GLY A 12 4.70 -2.99 3.49
N VAL A 13 5.63 -3.95 3.50
CA VAL A 13 6.11 -4.65 2.29
C VAL A 13 4.97 -5.21 1.43
N LYS A 14 3.86 -5.64 2.06
CA LYS A 14 2.67 -6.14 1.35
C LYS A 14 1.94 -5.06 0.53
N ALA A 15 2.27 -3.79 0.69
CA ALA A 15 1.74 -2.69 -0.12
C ALA A 15 2.53 -2.47 -1.42
N ALA A 16 3.65 -3.18 -1.63
CA ALA A 16 4.42 -3.11 -2.86
C ALA A 16 3.54 -3.45 -4.07
N VAL A 17 3.66 -2.67 -5.13
CA VAL A 17 2.96 -2.88 -6.40
C VAL A 17 3.99 -3.31 -7.43
N ARG A 18 3.75 -4.42 -8.13
CA ARG A 18 4.68 -4.95 -9.13
C ARG A 18 4.97 -3.89 -10.19
N ASP A 19 6.25 -3.72 -10.53
CA ASP A 19 6.75 -2.80 -11.56
C ASP A 19 6.55 -1.29 -11.26
N TYR A 20 5.98 -0.94 -10.11
CA TYR A 20 5.78 0.45 -9.67
C TYR A 20 6.45 0.74 -8.34
N ARG A 21 7.00 1.94 -8.24
CA ARG A 21 7.43 2.52 -6.98
C ARG A 21 6.20 3.11 -6.29
N VAL A 22 6.01 2.78 -5.02
CA VAL A 22 4.90 3.29 -4.21
C VAL A 22 5.43 3.97 -2.96
N ALA A 23 4.88 5.13 -2.64
CA ALA A 23 5.19 5.86 -1.42
C ALA A 23 4.01 5.69 -0.46
N VAL A 24 4.18 4.88 0.58
CA VAL A 24 3.07 4.45 1.45
C VAL A 24 3.39 4.65 2.93
N LYS A 25 2.34 4.70 3.75
CA LYS A 25 2.43 4.54 5.19
C LYS A 25 1.34 3.60 5.67
N THR A 26 1.75 2.66 6.51
CA THR A 26 0.85 1.78 7.25
C THR A 26 0.65 2.28 8.67
N GLY A 27 -0.50 1.96 9.25
CA GLY A 27 -0.76 2.21 10.65
C GLY A 27 -1.87 1.33 11.22
N THR A 28 -1.92 1.29 12.54
CA THR A 28 -2.84 0.48 13.33
C THR A 28 -3.24 1.30 14.54
N ALA A 29 -4.48 1.76 14.59
CA ALA A 29 -4.99 2.55 15.70
C ALA A 29 -5.80 1.67 16.65
N LYS A 30 -5.59 1.80 17.96
CA LYS A 30 -6.44 1.14 18.96
C LYS A 30 -7.75 1.93 19.10
N LYS A 31 -8.89 1.23 19.08
CA LYS A 31 -10.21 1.85 19.18
C LYS A 31 -10.54 2.18 20.63
N ILE A 32 -11.48 3.11 20.80
CA ILE A 32 -12.08 3.46 22.09
C ILE A 32 -13.52 2.92 22.18
N ASP A 33 -13.96 2.60 23.39
CA ASP A 33 -15.38 2.35 23.70
C ASP A 33 -16.16 3.66 23.93
N ASP A 34 -17.47 3.54 24.15
CA ASP A 34 -18.35 4.69 24.42
C ASP A 34 -18.02 5.44 25.71
N ARG A 35 -17.16 4.86 26.57
CA ARG A 35 -16.67 5.47 27.82
C ARG A 35 -15.28 6.11 27.64
N GLY A 36 -14.73 6.08 26.42
CA GLY A 36 -13.43 6.66 26.09
C GLY A 36 -12.22 5.77 26.42
N ASN A 37 -12.42 4.52 26.82
CA ASN A 37 -11.32 3.60 27.14
C ASN A 37 -10.83 2.86 25.90
N TYR A 38 -9.52 2.66 25.78
CA TYR A 38 -8.97 1.81 24.73
C TYR A 38 -9.44 0.36 24.89
N VAL A 39 -9.95 -0.23 23.81
CA VAL A 39 -10.38 -1.64 23.75
C VAL A 39 -9.52 -2.41 22.76
N ASP A 40 -9.48 -3.74 22.88
CA ASP A 40 -8.73 -4.64 21.98
C ASP A 40 -9.44 -4.82 20.62
N LYS A 41 -9.77 -3.69 20.01
CA LYS A 41 -10.28 -3.54 18.66
C LYS A 41 -9.40 -2.53 17.94
N TYR A 42 -9.19 -2.73 16.64
CA TYR A 42 -8.21 -1.95 15.89
C TYR A 42 -8.80 -1.39 14.61
N VAL A 43 -8.26 -0.25 14.17
CA VAL A 43 -8.42 0.25 12.80
C VAL A 43 -7.10 0.05 12.08
N ALA A 44 -7.10 -0.83 11.09
CA ALA A 44 -5.94 -1.13 10.25
C ALA A 44 -5.99 -0.28 8.99
N TYR A 45 -4.94 0.49 8.69
CA TYR A 45 -4.95 1.38 7.53
C TYR A 45 -3.63 1.44 6.78
N THR A 46 -3.75 1.67 5.47
CA THR A 46 -2.63 1.92 4.56
C THR A 46 -3.03 3.04 3.64
N ALA A 47 -2.22 4.10 3.60
CA ALA A 47 -2.42 5.22 2.70
C ALA A 47 -1.14 5.47 1.90
N GLY A 48 -1.27 5.93 0.67
CA GLY A 48 -0.11 6.20 -0.16
C GLY A 48 -0.45 6.70 -1.55
N VAL A 49 0.60 6.91 -2.33
CA VAL A 49 0.53 7.45 -3.68
C VAL A 49 1.36 6.62 -4.65
N ALA A 50 0.96 6.62 -5.91
CA ALA A 50 1.71 5.98 -7.00
C ALA A 50 1.48 6.68 -8.36
N PRO A 51 2.43 6.56 -9.30
CA PRO A 51 3.81 6.12 -9.10
C PRO A 51 4.60 7.09 -8.20
N ALA A 52 5.56 6.63 -7.42
CA ALA A 52 6.27 7.48 -6.46
C ALA A 52 7.16 8.54 -7.13
N SER A 53 7.68 8.26 -8.33
CA SER A 53 8.48 9.23 -9.10
C SER A 53 7.68 10.44 -9.58
N ARG A 54 6.41 10.23 -9.93
CA ARG A 54 5.46 11.28 -10.36
C ARG A 54 4.04 10.87 -9.96
N PRO A 55 3.61 11.17 -8.73
CA PRO A 55 2.31 10.76 -8.21
C PRO A 55 1.15 11.26 -9.05
N VAL A 56 0.23 10.36 -9.42
CA VAL A 56 -1.01 10.69 -10.12
C VAL A 56 -2.25 10.16 -9.41
N PHE A 57 -2.10 9.13 -8.56
CA PHE A 57 -3.17 8.60 -7.73
C PHE A 57 -2.79 8.63 -6.25
N ALA A 58 -3.78 8.94 -5.41
CA ALA A 58 -3.73 8.76 -3.97
C ALA A 58 -4.80 7.73 -3.56
N LEU A 59 -4.45 6.82 -2.67
CA LEU A 59 -5.34 5.78 -2.17
C LEU A 59 -5.20 5.65 -0.66
N ALA A 60 -6.34 5.52 0.03
CA ALA A 60 -6.40 5.16 1.43
C ALA A 60 -7.32 3.96 1.60
N VAL A 61 -6.83 2.93 2.28
CA VAL A 61 -7.59 1.74 2.65
C VAL A 61 -7.69 1.70 4.16
N VAL A 62 -8.92 1.60 4.67
CA VAL A 62 -9.23 1.54 6.10
C VAL A 62 -10.09 0.31 6.37
N ILE A 63 -9.64 -0.54 7.28
CA ILE A 63 -10.36 -1.74 7.71
C ILE A 63 -10.67 -1.60 9.19
N ASN A 64 -11.97 -1.58 9.50
CA ASN A 64 -12.48 -1.37 10.85
C ASN A 64 -12.69 -2.72 11.54
N ASP A 65 -12.03 -2.90 12.69
CA ASP A 65 -12.17 -4.07 13.57
C ASP A 65 -11.91 -5.42 12.87
N PRO A 66 -10.72 -5.65 12.26
CA PRO A 66 -10.41 -6.93 11.63
C PRO A 66 -10.33 -8.06 12.67
N GLN A 67 -11.08 -9.15 12.45
CA GLN A 67 -11.26 -10.22 13.46
C GLN A 67 -10.53 -11.54 13.13
N ASN A 68 -9.94 -11.68 11.94
CA ASN A 68 -9.36 -12.96 11.49
C ASN A 68 -7.87 -13.11 11.88
N GLY A 69 -7.54 -12.83 13.14
CA GLY A 69 -6.19 -12.99 13.73
C GLY A 69 -5.19 -11.88 13.43
N ALA A 70 -5.07 -11.42 12.18
CA ALA A 70 -4.18 -10.29 11.83
C ALA A 70 -4.89 -8.94 11.98
N TYR A 71 -4.23 -7.96 12.62
CA TYR A 71 -4.78 -6.62 12.85
C TYR A 71 -3.87 -5.45 12.45
N TYR A 72 -2.59 -5.70 12.16
CA TYR A 72 -1.69 -4.63 11.72
C TYR A 72 -2.03 -4.12 10.31
N GLY A 73 -1.99 -2.81 10.09
CA GLY A 73 -2.19 -2.20 8.76
C GLY A 73 -1.31 -2.83 7.67
N GLY A 74 -0.04 -3.09 7.98
CA GLY A 74 0.89 -3.77 7.06
C GLY A 74 0.52 -5.21 6.72
N ALA A 75 -0.29 -5.88 7.54
CA ALA A 75 -0.74 -7.25 7.30
C ALA A 75 -2.13 -7.30 6.65
N VAL A 76 -3.02 -6.37 7.00
CA VAL A 76 -4.45 -6.40 6.65
C VAL A 76 -4.78 -5.45 5.49
N SER A 77 -4.47 -4.16 5.61
CA SER A 77 -4.86 -3.15 4.61
C SER A 77 -3.83 -2.96 3.50
N ALA A 78 -2.55 -3.22 3.77
CA ALA A 78 -1.47 -3.13 2.79
C ALA A 78 -1.66 -4.03 1.54
N PRO A 79 -2.01 -5.32 1.64
CA PRO A 79 -2.25 -6.14 0.44
C PRO A 79 -3.45 -5.66 -0.38
N VAL A 80 -4.48 -5.11 0.28
CA VAL A 80 -5.64 -4.51 -0.41
C VAL A 80 -5.24 -3.24 -1.14
N PHE A 81 -4.40 -2.40 -0.53
CA PHE A 81 -3.81 -1.23 -1.20
C PHE A 81 -3.02 -1.65 -2.45
N SER A 82 -2.17 -2.66 -2.34
CA SER A 82 -1.35 -3.15 -3.46
C SER A 82 -2.22 -3.57 -4.66
N GLN A 83 -3.26 -4.36 -4.39
CA GLN A 83 -4.16 -4.85 -5.42
C GLN A 83 -4.90 -3.70 -6.13
N ILE A 84 -5.58 -2.83 -5.36
CA ILE A 84 -6.36 -1.72 -5.92
C ILE A 84 -5.46 -0.76 -6.70
N MET A 85 -4.32 -0.36 -6.11
CA MET A 85 -3.40 0.59 -6.76
C MET A 85 -2.81 -0.01 -8.04
N GLY A 86 -2.44 -1.30 -8.03
CA GLY A 86 -1.97 -2.01 -9.22
C GLY A 86 -3.01 -2.06 -10.34
N ASP A 87 -4.27 -2.36 -9.99
CA ASP A 87 -5.37 -2.39 -10.96
C ASP A 87 -5.64 -1.01 -11.55
N VAL A 88 -5.68 0.04 -10.72
CA VAL A 88 -5.87 1.43 -11.17
C VAL A 88 -4.77 1.86 -12.13
N LEU A 89 -3.49 1.67 -11.76
CA LEU A 89 -2.36 2.05 -12.60
C LEU A 89 -2.37 1.32 -13.96
N ARG A 90 -2.78 0.04 -13.96
CA ARG A 90 -2.90 -0.76 -15.17
C ARG A 90 -4.06 -0.30 -16.05
N ILE A 91 -5.26 -0.09 -15.49
CA ILE A 91 -6.45 0.36 -16.23
C ILE A 91 -6.19 1.72 -16.88
N GLU A 92 -5.51 2.62 -16.17
CA GLU A 92 -5.19 3.98 -16.61
C GLU A 92 -3.94 4.05 -17.50
N ASN A 93 -3.36 2.90 -17.87
CA ASN A 93 -2.17 2.79 -18.73
C ASN A 93 -1.00 3.67 -18.27
N ILE A 94 -0.79 3.78 -16.95
CA ILE A 94 0.34 4.53 -16.41
C ILE A 94 1.65 3.82 -16.79
N LYS A 95 2.69 4.58 -17.11
CA LYS A 95 4.01 4.00 -17.39
C LYS A 95 4.64 3.51 -16.07
N PRO A 96 5.11 2.25 -16.00
CA PRO A 96 5.87 1.74 -14.85
C PRO A 96 7.12 2.58 -14.54
N ASP A 97 7.41 2.79 -13.25
CA ASP A 97 8.58 3.54 -12.76
C ASP A 97 9.49 2.73 -11.81
N GLY A 98 9.17 1.44 -11.61
CA GLY A 98 9.90 0.50 -10.76
C GLY A 98 10.39 -0.75 -11.48
N LEU A 99 10.55 -0.68 -12.81
CA LEU A 99 11.08 -1.80 -13.60
C LEU A 99 12.56 -2.10 -13.26
N PRO A 100 12.99 -3.38 -13.27
CA PRO A 100 14.40 -3.74 -13.18
C PRO A 100 15.22 -3.03 -14.27
N ALA A 101 16.46 -2.63 -13.95
CA ALA A 101 17.33 -1.84 -14.83
C ALA A 101 17.57 -2.46 -16.23
N ASP A 102 17.44 -3.78 -16.38
CA ASP A 102 17.62 -4.51 -17.65
C ASP A 102 16.31 -4.69 -18.47
N SER A 103 15.21 -4.06 -18.04
CA SER A 103 13.90 -4.25 -18.68
C SER A 103 13.67 -3.36 -19.91
N SER A 104 14.68 -2.58 -20.29
CA SER A 104 14.61 -1.59 -21.39
C SER A 104 14.20 -2.23 -22.73
N HIS A 105 14.58 -3.47 -22.96
CA HIS A 105 14.27 -4.23 -24.17
C HIS A 105 12.82 -4.75 -24.23
N LEU A 106 12.16 -4.91 -23.07
CA LEU A 106 10.79 -5.44 -22.98
C LEU A 106 9.73 -4.44 -23.42
N ILE A 107 10.06 -3.15 -23.47
CA ILE A 107 9.14 -2.07 -23.87
C ILE A 107 9.10 -1.90 -25.40
N VAL A 108 10.07 -2.46 -26.13
CA VAL A 108 10.27 -2.20 -27.58
C VAL A 108 9.69 -3.30 -28.48
N MET A 109 9.03 -4.32 -27.94
CA MET A 109 8.25 -5.26 -28.77
C MET A 109 6.88 -4.65 -29.11
N ARG A 110 6.88 -3.73 -30.07
CA ARG A 110 5.73 -3.37 -30.91
C ARG A 110 6.10 -3.53 -32.36
#